data_AF-A0AA39YNS8-F1
#
_entry.id   AF-A0AA39YNS8-F1
#
_cell.length_a   1.000
_cell.length_b   1.000
_cell.length_c   1.000
_cell.angle_alpha   90.00
_cell.angle_beta   90.00
_cell.angle_gamma   90.00
#
_symmetry.space_group_name_H-M   'P 1'
#
loop_
_entity.id
_entity.type
_entity.pdbx_description
1 polymer ?
#
loop_
_entity_poly.entity_id
_entity_poly.type
_entity_poly.pdbx_seq_one_letter_code
_entity_poly.pdbx_strand_id
1 'polypeptide(L)'
;MAGRQPRILQLPRELRDQIYHDYLWVENGYVYDFDAGKLRMSHTNPLSPIDLALIYTCRLIASEMGGLPLRLNTVHIRTSSSEQARTRAGRWAY
;
A
#
# COMPACT_ATOMS: atom_id res chain seq x y z
N MET A 1 8.22 -12.64 -31.07
CA MET A 1 9.01 -11.43 -30.76
C MET A 1 9.33 -11.43 -29.27
N ALA A 2 10.58 -11.68 -28.88
CA ALA A 2 10.98 -11.58 -27.48
C ALA A 2 11.05 -10.09 -27.11
N GLY A 3 10.01 -9.57 -26.48
CA GLY A 3 9.99 -8.20 -25.96
C GLY A 3 11.11 -8.03 -24.93
N ARG A 4 11.81 -6.89 -24.97
CA ARG A 4 12.90 -6.60 -24.03
C ARG A 4 12.34 -6.63 -22.60
N GLN A 5 12.77 -7.62 -21.82
CA GLN A 5 12.36 -7.71 -20.42
C GLN A 5 12.93 -6.50 -19.65
N PRO A 6 12.14 -5.90 -18.73
CA PRO A 6 12.64 -4.86 -17.85
C PRO A 6 13.76 -5.41 -16.96
N ARG A 7 14.78 -4.58 -16.70
CA ARG A 7 16.01 -4.99 -16.01
C ARG A 7 15.76 -5.64 -14.64
N ILE A 8 14.75 -5.18 -13.92
CA ILE A 8 14.36 -5.76 -12.63
C ILE A 8 13.97 -7.25 -12.75
N LEU A 9 13.38 -7.66 -13.86
CA LEU A 9 12.99 -9.06 -14.11
C LEU A 9 14.16 -9.94 -14.55
N GLN A 10 15.33 -9.36 -14.81
CA GLN A 10 16.56 -10.11 -15.08
C GLN A 10 17.27 -10.52 -13.78
N LEU A 11 16.89 -9.92 -12.64
CA LEU A 11 17.42 -10.27 -11.33
C LEU A 11 16.84 -11.60 -10.85
N PRO A 12 17.60 -12.42 -10.08
CA PRO A 12 17.07 -13.56 -9.34
C PRO A 12 15.90 -13.18 -8.43
N ARG A 13 15.05 -14.17 -8.12
CA ARG A 13 13.82 -13.96 -7.33
C ARG A 13 14.11 -13.33 -5.97
N GLU A 14 15.17 -13.77 -5.32
CA GLU A 14 15.61 -13.35 -3.99
C GLU A 14 15.94 -11.85 -3.97
N LEU A 15 16.63 -11.37 -5.01
CA LEU A 15 16.95 -9.95 -5.13
C LEU A 15 15.72 -9.11 -5.43
N ARG A 16 14.77 -9.63 -6.21
CA ARG A 16 13.48 -8.94 -6.44
C ARG A 16 12.68 -8.85 -5.15
N ASP A 17 12.62 -9.92 -4.36
CA ASP A 17 11.91 -9.93 -3.08
C ASP A 17 12.50 -8.93 -2.09
N GLN A 18 13.83 -8.81 -2.02
CA GLN A 18 14.49 -7.78 -1.20
C GLN A 18 14.14 -6.36 -1.69
N ILE A 19 14.16 -6.11 -3.00
CA ILE A 19 13.76 -4.82 -3.57
C ILE A 19 12.30 -4.52 -3.24
N TYR A 20 11.39 -5.50 -3.36
CA TYR A 20 9.97 -5.31 -3.04
C TYR A 20 9.77 -5.02 -1.56
N HIS A 21 10.52 -5.71 -0.71
CA HIS A 21 10.51 -5.46 0.72
C HIS A 21 10.91 -4.01 1.01
N ASP A 22 12.07 -3.58 0.53
CA ASP A 22 12.62 -2.25 0.82
C ASP A 22 11.81 -1.12 0.18
N TYR A 23 11.17 -1.39 -0.96
CA TYR A 23 10.27 -0.44 -1.62
C TYR A 23 8.95 -0.25 -0.87
N LEU A 24 8.41 -1.32 -0.26
CA LEU A 24 7.10 -1.29 0.42
C LEU A 24 7.18 -0.99 1.91
N TRP A 25 8.34 -1.22 2.54
CA TRP A 25 8.51 -1.03 3.97
C TRP A 25 8.44 0.45 4.33
N VAL A 26 7.59 0.76 5.31
CA VAL A 26 7.40 2.12 5.80
C VAL A 26 7.58 2.12 7.31
N GLU A 27 8.38 3.05 7.81
CA GLU A 27 8.52 3.26 9.24
C GLU A 27 7.17 3.66 9.87
N ASN A 28 6.78 2.94 10.92
CA ASN A 28 5.45 3.01 11.57
C ASN A 28 4.27 2.52 10.70
N GLY A 29 4.54 1.94 9.53
CA GLY A 29 3.56 1.25 8.69
C GLY A 29 2.51 2.17 8.04
N TYR A 30 1.25 1.72 8.07
CA TYR A 30 0.13 2.41 7.43
C TYR A 30 -0.89 2.88 8.45
N VAL A 31 -1.52 4.01 8.17
CA VAL A 31 -2.61 4.58 8.97
C VAL A 31 -3.85 4.69 8.08
N TYR A 32 -5.01 4.31 8.62
CA TYR A 32 -6.29 4.57 7.96
C TYR A 32 -6.72 6.02 8.21
N ASP A 33 -6.75 6.83 7.15
CA ASP A 33 -7.27 8.18 7.14
C ASP A 33 -8.80 8.12 6.93
N PHE A 34 -9.54 8.44 7.99
CA PHE A 34 -11.01 8.39 7.99
C PHE A 34 -11.66 9.47 7.13
N ASP A 35 -11.03 10.63 7.02
CA ASP A 35 -11.56 11.75 6.23
C ASP A 35 -11.42 11.40 4.74
N ALA A 36 -10.26 10.87 4.35
CA ALA A 36 -10.00 10.41 2.98
C ALA A 36 -10.64 9.04 2.66
N GLY A 37 -10.97 8.24 3.69
CA GLY A 37 -11.42 6.86 3.55
C GLY A 37 -10.37 5.92 2.97
N LYS A 38 -9.07 6.20 3.18
CA LYS A 38 -7.95 5.52 2.51
C LYS A 38 -6.82 5.19 3.47
N LEU A 39 -6.10 4.11 3.18
CA LEU A 39 -4.81 3.82 3.84
C LEU A 39 -3.73 4.77 3.31
N ARG A 40 -2.90 5.27 4.22
CA ARG A 40 -1.80 6.19 3.95
C ARG A 40 -0.56 5.80 4.72
N MET A 41 0.60 6.20 4.22
CA MET A 41 1.89 6.00 4.86
C MET A 41 2.02 6.90 6.09
N SER A 42 2.46 6.34 7.21
CA SER A 42 2.57 7.05 8.49
C SER A 42 3.83 7.90 8.65
N HIS A 43 4.87 7.63 7.86
CA HIS A 43 6.19 8.26 8.03
C HIS A 43 6.19 9.77 7.77
N THR A 44 5.21 10.30 7.03
CA THR A 44 5.14 11.74 6.71
C THR A 44 3.97 12.42 7.43
N ASN A 45 4.18 13.67 7.82
CA ASN A 45 3.12 14.60 8.20
C ASN A 45 3.12 15.80 7.23
N PRO A 46 2.10 15.97 6.36
CA PRO A 46 0.85 15.20 6.27
C PRO A 46 1.05 13.77 5.75
N LEU A 47 0.07 12.90 6.04
CA LEU A 47 0.05 11.50 5.59
C LEU A 47 0.13 11.38 4.07
N SER A 48 1.06 10.57 3.56
CA SER A 48 1.27 10.39 2.11
C SER A 48 0.51 9.19 1.54
N PRO A 49 0.06 9.24 0.27
CA PRO A 49 -0.47 8.05 -0.40
C PRO A 49 0.57 6.94 -0.46
N ILE A 50 0.15 5.67 -0.40
CA ILE A 50 1.05 4.51 -0.61
C ILE A 50 1.58 4.53 -2.04
N ASP A 51 2.90 4.39 -2.21
CA ASP A 51 3.50 4.31 -3.54
C ASP A 51 3.31 2.88 -4.11
N LEU A 52 2.47 2.80 -5.13
CA LEU A 52 2.13 1.56 -5.84
C LEU A 52 2.67 1.57 -7.27
N ALA A 53 3.51 2.54 -7.65
CA ALA A 53 3.99 2.69 -9.02
C ALA A 53 4.65 1.42 -9.53
N LEU A 54 5.50 0.78 -8.71
CA LEU A 54 6.19 -0.46 -9.08
C LEU A 54 5.21 -1.61 -9.36
N ILE A 55 4.18 -1.77 -8.53
CA ILE A 55 3.14 -2.80 -8.67
C ILE A 55 2.41 -2.66 -10.01
N TYR A 56 2.15 -1.43 -10.45
CA TYR A 56 1.42 -1.17 -11.69
C TYR A 56 2.26 -1.24 -12.97
N THR A 57 3.57 -1.48 -12.89
CA THR A 57 4.43 -1.53 -14.09
C THR A 57 4.17 -2.77 -14.96
N CYS A 58 3.97 -3.95 -14.37
CA CYS A 58 3.62 -5.16 -15.11
C CYS A 58 2.90 -6.21 -14.25
N ARG A 59 2.16 -7.10 -14.92
CA ARG A 59 1.38 -8.18 -14.28
C ARG A 59 2.21 -9.13 -13.42
N LEU A 60 3.45 -9.42 -13.83
CA LEU A 60 4.32 -10.30 -13.06
C LEU A 60 4.65 -9.65 -11.72
N ILE A 61 5.17 -8.42 -11.72
CA ILE A 61 5.49 -7.68 -10.48
C ILE A 61 4.23 -7.53 -9.60
N ALA A 62 3.07 -7.22 -10.19
CA ALA A 62 1.81 -7.16 -9.45
C ALA A 62 1.46 -8.49 -8.76
N SER A 63 1.67 -9.63 -9.43
CA SER A 63 1.45 -10.94 -8.84
C SER A 63 2.47 -11.28 -7.76
N GLU A 64 3.73 -10.89 -7.97
CA GLU A 64 4.84 -11.14 -7.07
C GLU A 64 4.73 -10.33 -5.77
N MET A 65 4.22 -9.10 -5.86
CA MET A 65 4.00 -8.18 -4.74
C MET A 65 2.61 -8.31 -4.11
N GLY A 66 1.78 -9.24 -4.58
CA GLY A 66 0.42 -9.43 -4.12
C GLY A 66 0.33 -9.62 -2.60
N GLY A 67 -0.34 -8.70 -1.92
CA GLY A 67 -0.52 -8.74 -0.46
C GLY A 67 0.71 -8.38 0.38
N LEU A 68 1.89 -8.19 -0.23
CA LEU A 68 3.09 -7.75 0.49
C LEU A 68 2.90 -6.41 1.23
N PRO A 69 2.24 -5.38 0.67
CA PRO A 69 2.09 -4.09 1.36
C PRO A 69 1.46 -4.24 2.76
N LEU A 70 0.45 -5.11 2.88
CA LEU A 70 -0.27 -5.35 4.13
C LEU A 70 0.41 -6.36 5.05
N ARG A 71 1.22 -7.27 4.50
CA ARG A 71 1.96 -8.27 5.28
C ARG A 71 3.22 -7.68 5.93
N LEU A 72 3.87 -6.74 5.25
CA LEU A 72 5.12 -6.12 5.70
C LEU A 72 4.89 -4.97 6.68
N ASN A 73 3.76 -4.27 6.56
CA ASN A 73 3.48 -3.07 7.33
C ASN A 73 2.36 -3.28 8.34
N THR A 74 2.58 -2.83 9.57
CA THR A 74 1.53 -2.75 10.58
C THR A 74 0.48 -1.72 10.16
N VAL A 75 -0.79 -2.11 10.20
CA VAL A 75 -1.92 -1.22 9.88
C VAL A 75 -2.51 -0.67 11.17
N HIS A 76 -2.41 0.63 11.35
CA HIS A 76 -2.98 1.37 12.47
C HIS A 76 -4.35 1.92 12.09
N ILE A 77 -5.38 1.40 12.76
CA ILE A 77 -6.75 1.91 12.68
C ILE A 77 -7.05 2.57 14.02
N ARG A 78 -7.37 3.86 14.00
CA ARG A 78 -7.73 4.63 15.19
C ARG A 78 -9.16 5.11 15.06
N THR A 79 -9.98 4.95 16.08
CA THR A 79 -11.33 5.50 16.05
C THR A 79 -11.29 7.02 15.91
N SER A 80 -11.88 7.55 14.84
CA SER A 80 -12.18 8.98 14.74
C SER A 80 -13.70 9.18 14.79
N SER A 81 -14.13 10.21 15.52
CA SER A 81 -15.54 10.62 15.59
C SER A 81 -15.65 11.97 14.91
N SER A 82 -15.80 11.97 13.58
CA SER A 82 -16.17 13.16 12.81
C SER A 82 -17.66 13.12 12.45
N GLU A 83 -18.28 14.28 12.26
CA GLU A 83 -19.68 14.39 11.85
C GLU A 83 -19.93 13.66 10.52
N GLN A 84 -18.98 13.72 9.60
CA GLN A 84 -19.01 12.98 8.33
C GLN A 84 -18.97 11.46 8.55
N ALA A 85 -18.13 10.97 9.46
CA ALA A 85 -18.08 9.55 9.81
C ALA A 85 -19.40 9.08 10.46
N ARG A 86 -20.02 9.91 11.31
CA ARG A 86 -21.33 9.63 11.92
C ARG A 86 -22.45 9.55 10.89
N THR A 87 -22.50 10.50 9.95
CA THR A 87 -23.49 10.48 8.85
C THR A 87 -23.31 9.27 7.95
N ARG A 88 -22.07 8.88 7.63
CA ARG A 88 -21.80 7.64 6.88
C ARG A 88 -22.30 6.43 7.66
N ALA A 89 -21.91 6.27 8.93
CA ALA A 89 -22.31 5.14 9.77
C ALA A 89 -23.83 5.03 9.98
N GLY A 90 -24.53 6.16 10.14
CA GLY A 90 -25.98 6.21 10.32
C GLY A 90 -26.78 5.81 9.08
N ARG A 91 -26.17 5.81 7.88
CA ARG A 91 -26.82 5.41 6.62
C ARG A 91 -27.32 3.95 6.63
N TRP A 92 -26.77 3.11 7.50
CA TRP A 92 -27.10 1.68 7.58
C TRP A 92 -27.87 1.30 8.86
N ALA A 93 -28.25 2.27 9.69
CA ALA A 93 -29.12 2.02 10.84
C ALA A 93 -30.59 2.09 10.38
N TYR A 94 -31.16 0.91 10.08
CA TYR A 94 -32.59 0.69 9.88
C TYR A 94 -33.16 -0.05 11.08
#